data_AF-A0A561TPZ7-F1
#
_entry.id   AF-A0A561TPZ7-F1
#
_cell.length_a   1.000
_cell.length_b   1.000
_cell.length_c   1.000
_cell.angle_alpha   90.00
_cell.angle_beta   90.00
_cell.angle_gamma   90.00
#
_symmetry.space_group_name_H-M   'P 1'
#
loop_
_entity.id
_entity.type
_entity.pdbx_description
1 polymer ?
#
loop_
_entity_poly.entity_id
_entity_poly.type
_entity_poly.pdbx_seq_one_letter_code
_entity_poly.pdbx_strand_id
1 'polypeptide(L)'
;MHHVLTRYRLARLTHLDRTTSHVIRRYERDRPGELVHVDIKKLGNIPDGGGHKVLGRQASRKTRANAGYSYLHTAVDDHPRLA
;
A
#
# COMPACT_ATOMS: atom_id res chain seq x y z
N MET A 1 -14.50 -26.89 -4.68
CA MET A 1 -15.00 -26.18 -5.87
C MET A 1 -16.06 -25.16 -5.46
N HIS A 2 -16.15 -24.00 -6.12
CA HIS A 2 -17.09 -22.91 -5.78
C HIS A 2 -18.44 -23.05 -6.52
N HIS A 3 -19.27 -24.03 -6.12
CA HIS A 3 -20.50 -24.40 -6.85
C HIS A 3 -21.51 -23.25 -7.03
N VAL A 4 -21.67 -22.38 -6.02
CA VAL A 4 -22.58 -21.22 -6.09
C VAL A 4 -22.09 -20.20 -7.13
N LEU A 5 -20.80 -19.86 -7.11
CA LEU A 5 -20.23 -18.89 -8.06
C LEU A 5 -20.32 -19.40 -9.50
N THR A 6 -20.03 -20.67 -9.72
CA THR A 6 -20.14 -21.31 -11.04
C THR A 6 -21.58 -21.31 -11.56
N ARG A 7 -22.57 -21.61 -10.71
CA ARG A 7 -24.01 -21.60 -11.07
C ARG A 7 -24.45 -20.23 -11.57
N TYR A 8 -23.99 -19.16 -10.93
CA TYR A 8 -24.36 -17.78 -11.28
C TYR A 8 -23.37 -17.09 -12.23
N ARG A 9 -22.37 -17.82 -12.77
CA ARG A 9 -21.33 -17.28 -13.66
C ARG A 9 -20.58 -16.07 -13.07
N LEU A 10 -20.36 -16.09 -11.75
CA LEU A 10 -19.66 -15.01 -11.04
C LEU A 10 -18.18 -15.35 -10.84
N ALA A 11 -17.32 -14.34 -10.91
CA ALA A 11 -15.92 -14.46 -10.51
C ALA A 11 -15.78 -14.51 -8.98
N ARG A 12 -14.64 -15.01 -8.51
CA ARG A 12 -14.27 -14.89 -7.08
C ARG A 12 -14.11 -13.42 -6.73
N LEU A 13 -14.51 -13.04 -5.52
CA LEU A 13 -14.35 -11.66 -5.04
C LEU A 13 -12.90 -11.18 -5.11
N THR A 14 -11.93 -12.08 -4.92
CA THR A 14 -10.49 -11.78 -5.08
C THR A 14 -10.07 -11.39 -6.49
N HIS A 15 -10.89 -11.67 -7.49
CA HIS A 15 -10.67 -11.30 -8.90
C HIS A 15 -11.46 -10.06 -9.31
N LEU A 16 -12.30 -9.53 -8.42
CA LEU A 16 -13.15 -8.37 -8.68
C LEU A 16 -12.61 -7.16 -7.94
N ASP A 17 -12.66 -6.00 -8.58
CA ASP A 17 -12.51 -4.74 -7.88
C ASP A 17 -13.67 -4.59 -6.89
N ARG A 18 -13.35 -4.31 -5.63
CA ARG A 18 -14.33 -4.38 -4.53
C ARG A 18 -15.37 -3.26 -4.60
N THR A 19 -15.02 -2.15 -5.25
CA THR A 19 -15.89 -0.98 -5.40
C THR A 19 -16.85 -1.16 -6.58
N THR A 20 -16.36 -1.67 -7.71
CA THR A 20 -17.10 -1.76 -8.97
C THR A 20 -17.65 -3.15 -9.27
N SER A 21 -17.21 -4.19 -8.57
CA SER A 21 -17.50 -5.61 -8.88
C SER A 21 -17.12 -6.04 -10.30
N HIS A 22 -16.29 -5.25 -10.99
CA HIS A 22 -15.76 -5.60 -12.31
C HIS A 22 -14.49 -6.43 -12.15
N VAL A 23 -14.19 -7.26 -13.16
CA VAL A 23 -12.93 -8.00 -13.21
C VAL A 23 -11.78 -7.01 -13.16
N ILE A 24 -10.83 -7.24 -12.24
CA ILE A 24 -9.64 -6.39 -12.11
C ILE A 24 -8.87 -6.45 -13.43
N ARG A 25 -8.86 -5.35 -14.17
CA ARG A 25 -7.98 -5.15 -15.33
C ARG A 25 -6.71 -4.45 -14.84
N ARG A 26 -5.62 -5.20 -14.75
CA ARG A 26 -4.30 -4.63 -14.53
C ARG A 26 -3.78 -4.17 -15.89
N TYR A 27 -3.51 -2.89 -16.01
CA TYR A 27 -2.76 -2.38 -17.15
C TYR A 27 -1.27 -2.56 -16.85
N GLU A 28 -0.50 -2.79 -17.89
CA GLU A 28 0.94 -2.62 -17.93
C GLU A 28 1.21 -1.91 -19.26
N ARG A 29 2.16 -0.97 -19.27
CA ARG A 29 2.59 -0.33 -20.52
C ARG A 29 3.66 -1.19 -21.19
N ASP A 30 3.73 -1.12 -22.52
CA ASP A 30 4.61 -2.01 -23.29
C ASP A 30 6.08 -1.56 -23.26
N ARG A 31 6.35 -0.30 -22.89
CA ARG A 31 7.70 0.27 -22.88
C ARG A 31 7.98 1.02 -21.57
N PRO A 32 9.25 1.03 -21.11
CA PRO A 32 9.66 1.91 -20.02
C PRO A 32 9.37 3.38 -20.33
N GLY A 33 9.01 4.15 -19.31
CA GLY A 33 8.77 5.59 -19.35
C GLY A 33 7.34 6.00 -19.71
N GLU A 34 6.48 5.05 -20.10
CA GLU A 34 5.10 5.36 -20.52
C GLU A 34 4.15 5.62 -19.34
N LEU A 35 4.48 5.08 -18.16
CA LEU A 35 3.71 5.30 -16.95
C LEU A 35 4.58 5.13 -15.70
N VAL A 36 4.50 6.10 -14.80
CA VAL A 36 5.18 6.09 -13.51
C VAL A 36 4.14 6.06 -12.39
N HIS A 37 4.27 5.10 -11.49
CA HIS A 37 3.51 5.07 -10.24
C HIS A 37 4.23 5.92 -9.20
N VAL A 38 3.57 6.99 -8.75
CA VAL A 38 4.09 7.87 -7.70
C VAL A 38 3.33 7.62 -6.42
N ASP A 39 4.05 7.30 -5.35
CA ASP A 39 3.52 7.17 -3.99
C ASP A 39 4.25 8.12 -3.03
N ILE A 40 3.47 8.73 -2.15
CA ILE A 40 3.98 9.54 -1.05
C ILE A 40 3.52 8.91 0.25
N LYS A 41 4.47 8.33 0.98
CA LYS A 41 4.19 7.69 2.25
C LYS A 41 4.63 8.56 3.42
N LYS A 42 3.65 9.04 4.19
CA LYS A 42 3.89 9.70 5.48
C LYS A 42 4.18 8.67 6.57
N LEU A 43 5.32 8.80 7.23
CA LEU A 43 5.78 7.94 8.32
C LEU A 43 6.01 8.73 9.60
N GLY A 44 5.52 8.24 10.72
CA GLY A 44 5.83 8.83 12.03
C GLY A 44 7.27 8.53 12.42
N ASN A 45 8.00 9.56 12.83
CA ASN A 45 9.40 9.40 13.23
C ASN A 45 9.51 8.65 14.57
N ILE A 46 10.62 7.95 14.75
CA ILE A 46 10.95 7.29 16.01
C ILE A 46 11.67 8.32 16.90
N PRO A 47 11.16 8.62 18.11
CA PRO A 47 11.83 9.52 19.04
C PRO A 47 13.17 8.94 19.53
N ASP A 48 14.04 9.82 20.02
CA ASP A 48 15.24 9.43 20.75
C ASP A 48 14.91 8.52 21.94
N GLY A 49 15.74 7.52 22.18
CA GLY A 49 15.46 6.44 23.16
C GLY A 49 14.47 5.38 22.67
N GLY A 50 13.91 5.53 21.47
CA GLY A 50 13.13 4.52 20.78
C GLY A 50 11.62 4.65 20.91
N GLY A 51 10.91 3.85 20.11
CA GLY A 51 9.45 3.85 20.06
C GLY A 51 8.80 2.92 21.09
N HIS A 52 7.52 2.64 20.87
CA HIS A 52 6.70 1.77 21.74
C HIS A 52 7.26 0.36 21.97
N LYS A 53 8.17 -0.09 21.11
CA LYS A 53 8.79 -1.42 21.15
C LYS A 53 9.87 -1.47 22.23
N VAL A 54 10.56 -0.35 22.46
CA VAL A 54 11.62 -0.21 23.46
C VAL A 54 11.04 0.29 24.78
N LEU A 55 10.20 1.33 24.73
CA LEU A 55 9.70 2.02 25.93
C LEU A 55 8.33 1.52 26.42
N GLY A 56 7.67 0.63 25.68
CA GLY A 56 6.26 0.30 25.93
C GLY A 56 5.28 1.41 25.49
N ARG A 57 3.99 1.09 25.45
CA ARG A 57 2.95 1.98 24.88
C ARG A 57 2.71 3.26 25.68
N GLN A 58 2.78 3.22 27.00
CA GLN A 58 2.52 4.40 27.84
C GLN A 58 3.69 5.40 27.82
N ALA A 59 4.92 4.94 28.07
CA ALA A 59 6.07 5.82 28.12
C ALA A 59 6.41 6.44 26.74
N SER A 60 6.28 5.67 25.65
CA SER A 60 6.53 6.18 24.29
C SER A 60 5.55 7.28 23.82
N ARG A 61 4.37 7.43 24.44
CA ARG A 61 3.46 8.54 24.12
C ARG A 61 4.02 9.88 24.53
N LYS A 62 4.77 9.94 25.63
CA LYS A 62 5.38 11.18 26.15
C LYS A 62 6.51 11.68 25.25
N THR A 63 7.30 10.76 24.69
CA THR A 63 8.41 11.09 23.77
C THR A 63 7.97 11.31 22.32
N ARG A 64 6.74 10.92 21.94
CA ARG A 64 6.23 11.07 20.56
C ARG A 64 5.86 12.49 20.14
N ALA A 65 5.56 13.40 21.07
CA ALA A 65 4.97 14.70 20.75
C ALA A 65 5.83 15.54 19.79
N ASN A 66 7.16 15.39 19.83
CA ASN A 66 8.09 16.21 19.06
C ASN A 66 8.79 15.46 17.92
N ALA A 67 8.50 14.17 17.71
CA ALA A 67 9.22 13.39 16.71
C ALA A 67 8.86 13.80 15.27
N GLY A 68 7.63 14.27 15.05
CA GLY A 68 7.16 14.69 13.73
C GLY A 68 6.99 13.53 12.73
N TYR A 69 7.01 13.86 11.45
CA TYR A 69 6.83 12.91 10.35
C TYR A 69 7.89 13.09 9.28
N SER A 70 8.28 11.98 8.67
CA SER A 70 9.05 11.93 7.42
C SER A 70 8.16 11.49 6.28
N TYR A 71 8.50 11.89 5.06
CA TYR A 71 7.75 11.54 3.84
C TYR A 71 8.67 10.82 2.88
N LEU A 72 8.33 9.58 2.55
CA LEU A 72 9.00 8.85 1.48
C LEU A 72 8.30 9.17 0.17
N HIS A 73 9.04 9.73 -0.77
CA HIS A 73 8.59 9.97 -2.13
C HIS A 73 9.17 8.85 -2.99
N THR A 74 8.31 8.09 -3.64
CA THR A 74 8.72 6.99 -4.51
C THR A 74 8.07 7.17 -5.86
N ALA A 75 8.84 6.93 -6.92
CA ALA A 75 8.40 6.95 -8.29
C ALA A 75 8.94 5.68 -8.94
N VAL A 76 8.05 4.81 -9.37
CA VAL A 76 8.39 3.48 -9.91
C VAL A 76 7.82 3.38 -11.32
N ASP A 77 8.64 3.03 -12.30
CA ASP A 77 8.16 2.76 -13.65
C ASP A 77 7.25 1.52 -13.66
N ASP A 78 6.08 1.61 -14.29
CA ASP A 78 5.10 0.53 -14.25
C ASP A 78 5.56 -0.73 -15.00
N HIS A 79 6.38 -0.58 -16.04
CA HIS A 79 6.80 -1.69 -16.90
C HIS A 79 7.99 -2.50 -16.33
N PRO A 80 9.22 -1.96 -16.20
CA PRO A 80 10.34 -2.69 -15.64
C PRO A 80 10.34 -2.68 -14.09
N ARG A 81 9.41 -1.96 -13.43
CA ARG A 81 9.36 -1.80 -11.96
C ARG A 81 10.63 -1.21 -11.35
N LEU A 82 11.35 -0.41 -12.13
CA LEU A 82 12.56 0.29 -11.70
C LEU A 82 12.21 1.61 -11.02
N ALA A 83 12.97 1.93 -9.98
CA ALA A 83 12.84 3.13 -9.15
C ALA A 83 14.21 3.55 -8.63
#